data_AF-A0A2P5CQB3-F1
#
_entry.id   AF-A0A2P5CQB3-F1
#
_cell.length_a   1.000
_cell.length_b   1.000
_cell.length_c   1.000
_cell.angle_alpha   90.00
_cell.angle_beta   90.00
_cell.angle_gamma   90.00
#
_symmetry.space_group_name_H-M   'P 1'
#
loop_
_entity.id
_entity.type
_entity.pdbx_description
1 polymer ?
#
loop_
_entity_poly.entity_id
_entity_poly.type
_entity_poly.pdbx_seq_one_letter_code
_entity_poly.pdbx_strand_id
1 'polypeptide(L)'
;MASVTGCLLVVMAVTLLKVAAADTYTVGDSLGWTLPPAGNVAYSTWARTKSFDIGDVIVFQWSGNHNVAEVSEADYDSCNTTNPINGTIYQTSPASITLTTNNTRYFICTVTDHCKSFGQKVTISMEQKWWDNSASSFRNIGAFFAFSLATFVTFFLNY
;
A
#
# COMPACT_ATOMS: atom_id res chain seq x y z
N MET A 1 13.17 3.48 44.55
CA MET A 1 12.31 2.46 43.88
C MET A 1 11.22 3.10 43.03
N ALA A 2 10.37 3.98 43.58
CA ALA A 2 9.32 4.67 42.80
C ALA A 2 9.80 5.44 41.54
N SER A 3 10.98 6.07 41.61
CA SER A 3 11.56 6.81 40.48
C SER A 3 11.96 5.91 39.30
N VAL A 4 12.39 4.67 39.56
CA VAL A 4 12.85 3.74 38.52
C VAL A 4 11.64 3.06 37.85
N THR A 5 10.62 2.73 38.63
CA THR A 5 9.33 2.22 38.13
C THR A 5 8.61 3.25 37.26
N GLY A 6 8.65 4.54 37.63
CA GLY A 6 8.10 5.63 36.81
C GLY A 6 8.79 5.76 35.45
N CYS A 7 10.13 5.71 35.42
CA CYS A 7 10.90 5.72 34.16
C CYS A 7 10.58 4.51 33.28
N LEU A 8 10.42 3.31 33.86
CA LEU A 8 10.12 2.09 33.11
C LEU A 8 8.75 2.17 32.41
N LEU A 9 7.74 2.73 33.08
CA LEU A 9 6.40 2.91 32.51
C LEU A 9 6.38 3.93 31.36
N VAL A 10 7.17 5.01 31.48
CA VAL A 10 7.32 6.01 30.40
C VAL A 10 8.04 5.41 29.19
N VAL A 11 9.11 4.63 29.39
CA VAL A 11 9.83 3.95 28.30
C VAL A 11 8.92 2.93 27.60
N MET A 12 8.15 2.14 28.35
CA MET A 12 7.15 1.21 27.80
C MET A 12 6.09 1.96 26.96
N ALA A 13 5.56 3.09 27.45
CA ALA A 13 4.58 3.89 26.74
C ALA A 13 5.13 4.49 25.42
N VAL A 14 6.39 4.92 25.41
CA VAL A 14 7.04 5.46 24.20
C VAL A 14 7.35 4.36 23.18
N THR A 15 7.69 3.14 23.61
CA THR A 15 7.91 2.00 22.68
C THR A 15 6.64 1.47 21.99
N LEU A 16 5.46 1.82 22.49
CA LEU A 16 4.17 1.46 21.88
C LEU A 16 3.76 2.40 20.73
N LEU A 17 4.41 3.57 20.61
CA LEU A 17 4.21 4.48 19.48
C LEU A 17 4.97 3.95 18.27
N LYS A 18 4.33 3.02 17.52
CA LYS A 18 4.77 2.73 16.16
C LYS A 18 4.59 4.00 15.34
N VAL A 19 5.69 4.62 14.92
CA VAL A 19 5.65 5.66 13.90
C VAL A 19 5.32 4.97 12.59
N ALA A 20 4.07 5.11 12.13
CA ALA A 20 3.68 4.67 10.80
C ALA A 20 4.34 5.62 9.79
N ALA A 21 5.37 5.13 9.09
CA ALA A 21 5.94 5.82 7.96
C ALA A 21 5.08 5.51 6.72
N ALA A 22 4.87 6.50 5.86
CA ALA A 22 4.24 6.29 4.57
C ALA A 22 5.21 5.57 3.63
N ASP A 23 4.74 4.50 2.99
CA ASP A 23 5.49 3.76 1.99
C ASP A 23 5.30 4.35 0.59
N THR A 24 6.22 4.04 -0.32
CA THR A 24 6.13 4.43 -1.73
C THR A 24 6.15 3.20 -2.61
N TYR A 25 5.14 3.09 -3.49
CA TYR A 25 4.92 1.94 -4.36
C TYR A 25 4.98 2.35 -5.82
N THR A 26 6.00 1.87 -6.55
CA THR A 26 6.04 2.03 -8.00
C THR A 26 5.18 0.97 -8.68
N VAL A 27 4.18 1.42 -9.45
CA VAL A 27 3.25 0.54 -10.17
C VAL A 27 4.01 -0.35 -11.14
N GLY A 28 3.86 -1.68 -10.98
CA GLY A 28 4.55 -2.68 -11.78
C GLY A 28 6.00 -2.98 -11.34
N ASP A 29 6.50 -2.37 -10.27
CA ASP A 29 7.89 -2.49 -9.82
C ASP A 29 8.89 -2.25 -10.99
N SER A 30 9.67 -3.26 -11.38
CA SER A 30 10.62 -3.16 -12.50
C SER A 30 9.96 -3.11 -13.88
N LEU A 31 8.68 -3.54 -14.00
CA LEU A 31 7.91 -3.43 -15.24
C LEU A 31 7.52 -1.97 -15.54
N GLY A 32 7.25 -1.19 -14.49
CA GLY A 32 6.70 0.16 -14.61
C GLY A 32 5.28 0.20 -15.18
N TRP A 33 4.84 1.41 -15.54
CA TRP A 33 3.56 1.71 -16.17
C TRP A 33 3.68 1.70 -17.70
N THR A 34 3.38 0.56 -18.32
CA THR A 34 3.54 0.30 -19.75
C THR A 34 2.39 -0.57 -20.25
N LEU A 35 2.39 -0.92 -21.55
CA LEU A 35 1.51 -1.97 -22.06
C LEU A 35 1.93 -3.30 -21.44
N PRO A 36 1.10 -3.94 -20.59
CA PRO A 36 1.54 -5.12 -19.86
C PRO A 36 1.66 -6.32 -20.81
N PRO A 37 2.81 -7.04 -20.84
CA PRO A 37 3.02 -8.19 -21.73
C PRO A 37 2.03 -9.34 -21.48
N ALA A 38 1.52 -9.46 -20.25
CA ALA A 38 0.52 -10.45 -19.84
C ALA A 38 -0.92 -9.90 -19.90
N GLY A 39 -1.15 -8.74 -20.50
CA GLY A 39 -2.46 -8.10 -20.52
C GLY A 39 -2.94 -7.68 -19.13
N ASN A 40 -4.25 -7.78 -18.90
CA ASN A 40 -4.94 -7.27 -17.71
C ASN A 40 -4.51 -7.89 -16.36
N VAL A 41 -3.75 -8.99 -16.34
CA VAL A 41 -3.36 -9.66 -15.09
C VAL A 41 -2.10 -9.09 -14.45
N ALA A 42 -1.26 -8.36 -15.19
CA ALA A 42 0.05 -7.93 -14.68
C ALA A 42 -0.09 -6.99 -13.47
N TYR A 43 -0.88 -5.93 -13.61
CA TYR A 43 -1.04 -4.93 -12.55
C TYR A 43 -1.94 -5.41 -11.41
N SER A 44 -2.93 -6.25 -11.68
CA SER A 44 -3.75 -6.85 -10.62
C SER A 44 -2.95 -7.85 -9.77
N THR A 45 -2.03 -8.60 -10.38
CA THR A 45 -1.08 -9.47 -9.66
C THR A 45 -0.11 -8.62 -8.84
N TRP A 46 0.46 -7.57 -9.43
CA TRP A 46 1.33 -6.64 -8.70
C TRP A 46 0.62 -6.06 -7.47
N ALA A 47 -0.60 -5.53 -7.63
CA ALA A 47 -1.37 -4.92 -6.55
C ALA A 47 -1.66 -5.90 -5.41
N ARG A 48 -1.94 -7.18 -5.71
CA ARG A 48 -2.14 -8.26 -4.71
C ARG A 48 -0.93 -8.54 -3.83
N THR A 49 0.27 -8.15 -4.26
CA THR A 49 1.49 -8.34 -3.47
C THR A 49 1.79 -7.19 -2.50
N LYS A 50 0.98 -6.13 -2.51
CA LYS A 50 1.23 -4.91 -1.71
C LYS A 50 0.24 -4.79 -0.56
N SER A 51 0.63 -4.04 0.47
CA SER A 51 -0.24 -3.64 1.57
C SER A 51 -0.27 -2.12 1.58
N PHE A 52 -1.34 -1.53 1.07
CA PHE A 52 -1.51 -0.08 1.01
C PHE A 52 -2.17 0.43 2.28
N ASP A 53 -1.70 1.57 2.77
CA ASP A 53 -2.22 2.30 3.91
C ASP A 53 -2.44 3.80 3.56
N ILE A 54 -3.19 4.51 4.40
CA ILE A 54 -3.37 5.95 4.26
C ILE A 54 -2.03 6.64 4.48
N GLY A 55 -1.65 7.54 3.57
CA GLY A 55 -0.39 8.25 3.56
C GLY A 55 0.58 7.74 2.49
N ASP A 56 0.42 6.50 2.03
CA ASP A 56 1.29 5.91 1.02
C ASP A 56 1.23 6.65 -0.32
N VAL A 57 2.32 6.57 -1.09
CA VAL A 57 2.45 7.20 -2.39
C VAL A 57 2.49 6.14 -3.50
N ILE A 58 1.55 6.22 -4.44
CA ILE A 58 1.53 5.40 -5.65
C ILE A 58 2.26 6.15 -6.75
N VAL A 59 3.35 5.58 -7.25
CA VAL A 59 4.19 6.16 -8.29
C VAL A 59 3.96 5.45 -9.60
N PHE A 60 3.54 6.20 -10.60
CA PHE A 60 3.43 5.74 -11.97
C PHE A 60 4.65 6.25 -12.74
N GLN A 61 5.51 5.32 -13.15
CA GLN A 61 6.72 5.63 -13.92
C GLN A 61 6.63 4.95 -15.29
N TRP A 62 6.84 5.71 -16.36
CA TRP A 62 6.74 5.23 -17.74
C TRP A 62 7.71 5.97 -18.67
N SER A 63 7.96 5.36 -19.83
CA SER A 63 8.65 5.99 -20.96
C SER A 63 7.74 5.92 -22.20
N GLY A 64 7.96 6.81 -23.17
CA GLY A 64 7.12 6.84 -24.37
C GLY A 64 5.71 7.38 -24.11
N ASN A 65 4.74 6.89 -24.88
CA ASN A 65 3.40 7.46 -24.94
C ASN A 65 2.46 6.79 -23.94
N HIS A 66 2.54 7.19 -22.66
CA HIS A 66 1.55 6.82 -21.65
C HIS A 66 1.15 8.03 -20.83
N ASN A 67 0.08 7.87 -20.09
CA ASN A 67 -0.42 8.81 -19.09
C ASN A 67 -1.20 8.02 -18.03
N VAL A 68 -1.66 8.72 -17.01
CA VAL A 68 -2.46 8.14 -15.93
C VAL A 68 -3.68 9.02 -15.69
N ALA A 69 -4.84 8.40 -15.61
CA ALA A 69 -6.06 9.03 -15.12
C ALA A 69 -6.65 8.18 -14.00
N GLU A 70 -7.11 8.83 -12.94
CA GLU A 70 -8.01 8.19 -11.98
C GLU A 70 -9.43 8.29 -12.50
N VAL A 71 -10.21 7.22 -12.37
CA VAL A 71 -11.56 7.11 -12.94
C VAL A 71 -12.51 6.42 -11.94
N SER A 72 -13.80 6.47 -12.23
CA SER A 72 -14.80 5.68 -11.49
C SER A 72 -14.61 4.17 -11.75
N GLU A 73 -15.18 3.31 -10.92
CA GLU A 73 -15.19 1.87 -11.16
C GLU A 73 -15.83 1.50 -12.51
N ALA A 74 -16.96 2.13 -12.85
CA ALA A 74 -17.65 1.90 -14.11
C ALA A 74 -16.80 2.31 -15.34
N ASP A 75 -16.11 3.45 -15.25
CA ASP A 75 -15.21 3.92 -16.29
C ASP A 75 -13.93 3.07 -16.37
N TYR A 76 -13.45 2.56 -15.24
CA TYR A 76 -12.36 1.59 -15.20
C TYR A 76 -12.75 0.31 -15.96
N ASP A 77 -13.89 -0.28 -15.62
CA ASP A 77 -14.37 -1.54 -16.21
C ASP A 77 -14.62 -1.43 -17.71
N SER A 78 -15.22 -0.34 -18.15
CA SER A 78 -15.47 -0.06 -19.56
C SER A 78 -14.26 0.51 -20.30
N CYS A 79 -13.17 0.84 -19.59
CA CYS A 79 -12.04 1.63 -20.10
C CYS A 79 -12.49 2.95 -20.75
N ASN A 80 -13.48 3.61 -20.14
CA ASN A 80 -13.91 4.94 -20.56
C ASN A 80 -12.89 6.00 -20.14
N THR A 81 -12.35 6.72 -21.12
CA THR A 81 -11.29 7.71 -20.93
C THR A 81 -11.79 9.15 -20.86
N THR A 82 -13.10 9.37 -21.00
CA THR A 82 -13.68 10.72 -21.15
C THR A 82 -13.98 11.41 -19.83
N ASN A 83 -14.06 10.66 -18.73
CA ASN A 83 -14.51 11.15 -17.42
C ASN A 83 -13.45 10.93 -16.32
N PRO A 84 -12.21 11.46 -16.45
CA PRO A 84 -11.26 11.40 -15.35
C PRO A 84 -11.78 12.14 -14.13
N ILE A 85 -11.53 11.57 -12.94
CA ILE A 85 -11.86 12.21 -11.67
C ILE A 85 -11.16 13.58 -11.62
N ASN A 86 -11.92 14.60 -11.23
CA ASN A 86 -11.48 16.00 -11.20
C ASN A 86 -10.92 16.54 -12.53
N GLY A 87 -11.26 15.93 -13.67
CA GLY A 87 -10.78 16.36 -14.99
C GLY A 87 -9.26 16.18 -15.19
N THR A 88 -8.58 15.43 -14.32
CA THR A 88 -7.12 15.39 -14.28
C THR A 88 -6.55 14.17 -15.00
N ILE A 89 -5.61 14.41 -15.91
CA ILE A 89 -4.79 13.37 -16.56
C ILE A 89 -3.33 13.74 -16.36
N TYR A 90 -2.56 12.85 -15.75
CA TYR A 90 -1.12 13.02 -15.56
C TYR A 90 -0.38 12.66 -16.85
N GLN A 91 0.11 13.68 -17.56
CA GLN A 91 0.82 13.55 -18.84
C GLN A 91 2.34 13.41 -18.68
N THR A 92 2.89 13.70 -17.49
CA THR A 92 4.33 13.69 -17.22
C THR A 92 4.71 12.57 -16.26
N SER A 93 5.83 11.89 -16.57
CA SER A 93 6.39 10.84 -15.73
C SER A 93 7.57 11.34 -14.89
N PRO A 94 7.73 10.90 -13.64
CA PRO A 94 6.78 10.08 -12.87
C PRO A 94 5.59 10.90 -12.35
N ALA A 95 4.42 10.27 -12.29
CA ALA A 95 3.26 10.82 -11.56
C ALA A 95 3.19 10.18 -10.18
N SER A 96 3.05 10.99 -9.13
CA SER A 96 2.97 10.54 -7.74
C SER A 96 1.62 10.91 -7.15
N ILE A 97 0.94 9.92 -6.57
CA ILE A 97 -0.43 10.07 -6.05
C ILE A 97 -0.48 9.53 -4.62
N THR A 98 -0.70 10.41 -3.65
CA THR A 98 -0.87 10.01 -2.24
C THR A 98 -2.26 9.40 -2.01
N LEU A 99 -2.31 8.34 -1.21
CA LEU A 99 -3.54 7.74 -0.72
C LEU A 99 -4.03 8.50 0.52
N THR A 100 -5.05 9.34 0.36
CA THR A 100 -5.59 10.17 1.46
C THR A 100 -6.83 9.57 2.13
N THR A 101 -7.40 8.51 1.55
CA THR A 101 -8.61 7.83 2.01
C THR A 101 -8.47 6.33 1.82
N ASN A 102 -9.27 5.53 2.52
CA ASN A 102 -9.30 4.07 2.40
C ASN A 102 -10.15 3.52 1.23
N ASN A 103 -10.71 4.40 0.40
CA ASN A 103 -11.50 3.99 -0.76
C ASN A 103 -10.64 3.24 -1.79
N THR A 104 -11.23 2.25 -2.45
CA THR A 104 -10.63 1.64 -3.64
C THR A 104 -10.52 2.70 -4.75
N ARG A 105 -9.35 2.79 -5.37
CA ARG A 105 -9.03 3.74 -6.44
C ARG A 105 -8.70 3.00 -7.72
N TYR A 106 -9.12 3.56 -8.85
CA TYR A 106 -9.03 2.93 -10.15
C TYR A 106 -8.26 3.84 -11.11
N PHE A 107 -7.20 3.30 -11.71
CA PHE A 107 -6.34 4.05 -12.60
C PHE A 107 -6.22 3.38 -13.96
N ILE A 108 -6.22 4.17 -15.02
CA ILE A 108 -6.10 3.72 -16.40
C ILE A 108 -5.11 4.59 -17.19
N CYS A 109 -4.55 4.04 -18.27
CA CYS A 109 -3.95 4.84 -19.32
C CYS A 109 -5.02 5.21 -20.35
N THR A 110 -5.12 6.49 -20.70
CA THR A 110 -6.16 7.02 -21.59
C THR A 110 -5.76 7.05 -23.06
N VAL A 111 -4.52 6.68 -23.38
CA VAL A 111 -4.07 6.50 -24.76
C VAL A 111 -4.88 5.38 -25.42
N THR A 112 -5.26 5.59 -26.68
CA THR A 112 -6.09 4.67 -27.46
C THR A 112 -5.59 3.22 -27.32
N ASP A 113 -6.52 2.31 -27.04
CA ASP A 113 -6.31 0.86 -26.86
C ASP A 113 -5.46 0.42 -25.65
N HIS A 114 -4.75 1.32 -24.97
CA HIS A 114 -3.88 0.96 -23.85
C HIS A 114 -4.66 0.30 -22.70
N CYS A 115 -5.76 0.90 -22.26
CA CYS A 115 -6.64 0.28 -21.26
C CYS A 115 -7.43 -0.89 -21.84
N LYS A 116 -8.17 -0.66 -22.93
CA LYS A 116 -9.22 -1.58 -23.41
C LYS A 116 -8.66 -2.86 -24.02
N SER A 117 -7.62 -2.74 -24.84
CA SER A 117 -7.09 -3.84 -25.64
C SER A 117 -5.85 -4.46 -24.98
N PHE A 118 -5.02 -3.64 -24.33
CA PHE A 118 -3.79 -4.11 -23.68
C PHE A 118 -3.88 -4.26 -22.17
N GLY A 119 -4.93 -3.76 -21.51
CA GLY A 119 -5.12 -3.94 -20.07
C GLY A 119 -4.21 -3.08 -19.19
N GLN A 120 -3.74 -1.92 -19.68
CA GLN A 120 -3.00 -0.93 -18.89
C GLN A 120 -3.93 -0.19 -17.91
N LYS A 121 -4.32 -0.90 -16.85
CA LYS A 121 -5.22 -0.46 -15.79
C LYS A 121 -4.85 -1.13 -14.46
N VAL A 122 -5.00 -0.42 -13.34
CA VAL A 122 -4.71 -0.95 -11.99
C VAL A 122 -5.75 -0.48 -10.97
N THR A 123 -6.09 -1.38 -10.04
CA THR A 123 -6.90 -1.09 -8.87
C THR A 123 -6.01 -1.04 -7.64
N ILE A 124 -6.14 0.01 -6.82
CA ILE A 124 -5.45 0.17 -5.55
C ILE A 124 -6.50 0.08 -4.44
N SER A 125 -6.37 -0.90 -3.53
CA SER A 125 -7.32 -1.11 -2.44
C SER A 125 -6.59 -1.60 -1.18
N MET A 126 -6.99 -1.09 -0.03
CA MET A 126 -6.42 -1.45 1.28
C MET A 126 -6.95 -2.81 1.79
N GLU A 127 -8.04 -3.33 1.23
CA GLU A 127 -8.78 -4.46 1.79
C GLU A 127 -8.39 -5.86 1.27
N GLN A 128 -7.28 -6.06 0.57
CA GLN A 128 -6.95 -7.42 0.06
C GLN A 128 -6.46 -8.42 1.13
N LYS A 129 -6.61 -8.09 2.41
CA LYS A 129 -6.06 -8.81 3.58
C LYS A 129 -6.98 -9.84 4.23
N TRP A 130 -8.06 -10.30 3.59
CA TRP A 130 -9.03 -11.18 4.26
C TRP A 130 -8.56 -12.63 4.49
N TRP A 131 -7.45 -13.11 3.88
CA TRP A 131 -7.00 -14.50 4.06
C TRP A 131 -5.59 -14.65 4.67
N ASP A 132 -4.63 -13.80 4.33
CA ASP A 132 -3.21 -14.06 4.70
C ASP A 132 -2.84 -13.54 6.11
N ASN A 133 -3.73 -12.81 6.73
CA ASN A 133 -3.40 -11.89 7.81
C ASN A 133 -3.70 -12.41 9.22
N SER A 134 -4.47 -13.49 9.29
CA SER A 134 -4.74 -14.21 10.53
C SER A 134 -3.53 -15.01 11.03
N ALA A 135 -2.41 -15.06 10.29
CA ALA A 135 -1.20 -15.78 10.68
C ALA A 135 0.01 -14.86 10.97
N SER A 136 0.11 -13.70 10.31
CA SER A 136 1.25 -12.77 10.45
C SER A 136 1.11 -11.81 11.64
N SER A 137 -0.12 -11.43 12.00
CA SER A 137 -0.41 -10.61 13.18
C SER A 137 -0.03 -11.32 14.49
N PHE A 138 -0.25 -12.63 14.58
CA PHE A 138 0.10 -13.40 15.79
C PHE A 138 1.59 -13.72 15.92
N ARG A 139 2.35 -13.79 14.81
CA ARG A 139 3.80 -14.07 14.85
C ARG A 139 4.60 -12.92 15.46
N ASN A 140 4.23 -11.68 15.13
CA ASN A 140 4.91 -10.50 15.67
C ASN A 140 4.35 -10.02 17.01
N ILE A 141 3.24 -10.57 17.49
CA ILE A 141 2.78 -10.30 18.86
C ILE A 141 3.37 -11.35 19.81
N GLY A 142 3.41 -12.63 19.43
CA GLY A 142 3.94 -13.71 20.26
C GLY A 142 5.43 -13.58 20.62
N ALA A 143 6.26 -13.05 19.71
CA ALA A 143 7.69 -12.89 19.95
C ALA A 143 8.02 -11.82 21.02
N PHE A 144 7.24 -10.74 21.10
CA PHE A 144 7.47 -9.66 22.07
C PHE A 144 6.91 -9.98 23.45
N PHE A 145 5.79 -10.72 23.53
CA PHE A 145 5.26 -11.19 24.81
C PHE A 145 6.16 -12.25 25.48
N ALA A 146 6.85 -13.09 24.70
CA ALA A 146 7.76 -14.09 25.24
C ALA A 146 9.04 -13.49 25.86
N PHE A 147 9.60 -12.43 25.26
CA PHE A 147 10.79 -11.76 25.79
C PHE A 147 10.51 -10.91 27.04
N SER A 148 9.32 -10.29 27.12
CA SER A 148 8.88 -9.51 28.28
C SER A 148 8.60 -10.41 29.51
N LEU A 149 7.98 -11.57 29.30
CA LEU A 149 7.70 -12.50 30.41
C LEU A 149 8.99 -13.14 30.96
N ALA A 150 9.98 -13.44 30.11
CA ALA A 150 11.25 -14.05 30.55
C ALA A 150 12.10 -13.10 31.41
N THR A 151 12.07 -11.80 31.13
CA THR A 151 12.77 -10.77 31.93
C THR A 151 12.01 -10.44 33.21
N PHE A 152 10.68 -10.50 33.21
CA PHE A 152 9.87 -10.33 34.41
C PHE A 152 10.04 -11.54 35.36
N VAL A 153 9.99 -12.78 34.88
CA VAL A 153 10.13 -13.99 35.71
C VAL A 153 11.53 -14.11 36.33
N THR A 154 12.59 -13.73 35.62
CA THR A 154 13.96 -13.74 36.18
C THR A 154 14.19 -12.66 37.25
N PHE A 155 13.46 -11.54 37.20
CA PHE A 155 13.53 -10.50 38.23
C PHE A 155 12.82 -10.92 39.53
N PHE A 156 11.66 -11.60 39.44
CA PHE A 156 10.91 -12.08 40.62
C PHE A 156 11.42 -13.39 41.23
N LEU A 157 12.26 -14.16 40.52
CA LEU A 157 12.90 -15.37 41.08
C LEU A 157 14.25 -15.09 41.74
N ASN A 158 14.79 -13.88 41.61
CA ASN A 158 16.07 -13.47 42.21
C ASN A 158 15.89 -12.42 43.34
N TYR A 159 14.66 -12.22 43.83
CA TYR A 159 14.34 -11.42 45.02
C TYR A 159 13.24 -12.10 45.85
#